data_AF-A0A7S0A0R8-F1
#
_entry.id   AF-A0A7S0A0R8-F1
#
_cell.length_a   1.000
_cell.length_b   1.000
_cell.length_c   1.000
_cell.angle_alpha   90.00
_cell.angle_beta   90.00
_cell.angle_gamma   90.00
#
_symmetry.space_group_name_H-M   'P 1'
#
loop_
_entity.id
_entity.type
_entity.pdbx_description
1 polymer ?
#
loop_
_entity_poly.entity_id
_entity_poly.type
_entity_poly.pdbx_seq_one_letter_code
_entity_poly.pdbx_strand_id
1 'polypeptide(L)'
;QGLQGLELRTEPARRLEACDDKVPTSGISAATLAALSGWWENSHIAMSGNLFFAGIISFYLARRKTLRIRTDAIVRLAANILRSTGYPVEHGLPLVSPGLERRVKQEDPLCPLESAPARERLDKFLKL
;
A
#
# COMPACT_ATOMS: atom_id res chain seq x y z
N GLN A 1 6.36 17.77 -53.72
CA GLN A 1 5.02 17.75 -54.37
C GLN A 1 4.81 16.31 -54.84
N GLY A 2 3.84 15.51 -54.43
CA GLY A 2 2.74 15.64 -53.48
C GLY A 2 2.32 14.22 -53.01
N LEU A 3 1.45 14.21 -52.02
CA LEU A 3 0.90 13.09 -51.25
C LEU A 3 0.47 11.87 -52.09
N GLN A 4 0.86 10.67 -51.67
CA GLN A 4 0.11 9.44 -51.95
C GLN A 4 -0.33 8.82 -50.62
N GLY A 5 -1.62 8.53 -50.54
CA GLY A 5 -2.37 8.26 -49.33
C GLY A 5 -1.98 6.97 -48.65
N LEU A 6 -1.72 7.06 -47.36
CA LEU A 6 -1.61 5.93 -46.46
C LEU A 6 -3.03 5.52 -46.09
N GLU A 7 -3.54 4.45 -46.71
CA GLU A 7 -4.81 3.84 -46.33
C GLU A 7 -4.73 3.36 -44.87
N LEU A 8 -5.38 4.09 -43.97
CA LEU A 8 -5.68 3.64 -42.62
C LEU A 8 -6.62 2.44 -42.72
N ARG A 9 -6.04 1.24 -42.63
CA ARG A 9 -6.80 0.02 -42.32
C ARG A 9 -7.33 0.14 -40.89
N THR A 10 -8.54 0.67 -40.75
CA THR A 10 -9.34 0.54 -39.53
C THR A 10 -9.69 -0.93 -39.34
N GLU A 11 -9.00 -1.60 -38.42
CA GLU A 11 -9.45 -2.89 -37.90
C GLU A 11 -10.83 -2.70 -37.24
N PRO A 12 -11.83 -3.57 -37.52
CA PRO A 12 -13.10 -3.50 -36.82
C PRO A 12 -12.86 -3.85 -35.36
N ALA A 13 -13.32 -2.96 -34.47
CA ALA A 13 -13.35 -3.17 -33.03
C ALA A 13 -13.86 -4.58 -32.73
N ARG A 14 -12.98 -5.43 -32.19
CA ARG A 14 -13.38 -6.73 -31.63
C ARG A 14 -14.52 -6.44 -30.67
N ARG A 15 -15.69 -6.97 -31.01
CA ARG A 15 -16.88 -7.06 -30.16
C ARG A 15 -16.39 -7.53 -28.79
N LEU A 16 -16.45 -6.65 -27.79
CA LEU A 16 -16.32 -7.07 -26.40
C LEU A 16 -17.47 -8.03 -26.16
N GLU A 17 -17.19 -9.32 -26.24
CA GLU A 17 -18.08 -10.32 -25.71
C GLU A 17 -18.23 -9.99 -24.23
N ALA A 18 -19.47 -9.76 -23.81
CA ALA A 18 -19.81 -9.52 -22.43
C ALA A 18 -19.24 -10.67 -21.60
N CYS A 19 -18.15 -10.39 -20.86
CA CYS A 19 -17.76 -11.23 -19.76
C CYS A 19 -18.94 -11.19 -18.79
N ASP A 20 -19.57 -12.34 -18.62
CA ASP A 20 -20.65 -12.60 -17.67
C ASP A 20 -20.35 -11.87 -16.35
N ASP A 21 -21.18 -10.87 -16.05
CA ASP A 21 -21.07 -9.95 -14.93
C ASP A 21 -21.42 -10.67 -13.62
N LYS A 22 -20.61 -11.65 -13.27
CA LYS A 22 -20.59 -12.30 -11.97
C LYS A 22 -19.23 -12.11 -11.34
N VAL A 23 -18.75 -10.87 -11.32
CA VAL A 23 -17.91 -10.46 -10.19
C VAL A 23 -18.84 -10.56 -8.98
N PRO A 24 -18.63 -11.49 -8.03
CA PRO A 24 -19.36 -11.41 -6.80
C PRO A 24 -18.95 -10.08 -6.17
N THR A 25 -19.82 -9.08 -6.27
CA THR A 25 -19.88 -7.95 -5.35
C THR A 25 -20.33 -8.54 -4.01
N SER A 26 -19.51 -9.40 -3.44
CA SER A 26 -19.50 -9.70 -2.03
C SER A 26 -19.04 -8.40 -1.40
N GLY A 27 -20.00 -7.47 -1.23
CA GLY A 27 -19.83 -6.37 -0.33
C GLY A 27 -19.37 -6.97 0.98
N ILE A 28 -18.20 -6.56 1.44
CA ILE A 28 -17.63 -7.01 2.70
C ILE A 28 -18.74 -6.90 3.73
N SER A 29 -19.23 -8.03 4.24
CA SER A 29 -20.43 -8.03 5.06
C SER A 29 -20.19 -7.13 6.27
N ALA A 30 -21.23 -6.48 6.79
CA ALA A 30 -21.10 -5.67 8.02
C ALA A 30 -20.49 -6.49 9.18
N ALA A 31 -20.75 -7.80 9.21
CA ALA A 31 -20.12 -8.73 10.16
C ALA A 31 -18.63 -8.94 9.88
N THR A 32 -18.20 -8.98 8.62
CA THR A 32 -16.78 -9.04 8.23
C THR A 32 -16.05 -7.73 8.56
N LEU A 33 -16.70 -6.58 8.35
CA LEU A 33 -16.18 -5.26 8.78
C LEU A 33 -16.09 -5.17 10.31
N ALA A 34 -17.09 -5.66 11.04
CA ALA A 34 -17.07 -5.74 12.49
C ALA A 34 -15.98 -6.71 13.00
N ALA A 35 -15.73 -7.83 12.32
CA ALA A 35 -14.66 -8.77 12.63
C ALA A 35 -13.25 -8.20 12.37
N LEU A 36 -13.14 -7.11 11.60
CA LEU A 36 -11.89 -6.36 11.45
C LEU A 36 -11.70 -5.32 12.56
N SER A 37 -12.70 -5.01 13.40
CA SER A 37 -12.45 -4.18 14.58
C SER A 37 -11.41 -4.88 15.47
N GLY A 38 -10.35 -4.17 15.85
CA GLY A 38 -9.25 -4.76 16.60
C GLY A 38 -8.32 -5.67 15.78
N TRP A 39 -8.35 -5.66 14.44
CA TRP A 39 -7.48 -6.51 13.62
C TRP A 39 -5.98 -6.33 13.95
N TRP A 40 -5.59 -5.14 14.41
CA TRP A 40 -4.23 -4.80 14.83
C TRP A 40 -3.79 -5.50 16.14
N GLU A 41 -4.73 -6.05 16.92
CA GLU A 41 -4.44 -6.81 18.14
C GLU A 41 -4.01 -8.25 17.81
N ASN A 42 -4.47 -8.78 16.67
CA ASN A 42 -4.07 -10.10 16.20
C ASN A 42 -2.69 -10.02 15.53
N SER A 43 -1.68 -10.65 16.13
CA SER A 43 -0.28 -10.59 15.68
C SER A 43 -0.08 -10.92 14.20
N HIS A 44 -0.82 -11.89 13.66
CA HIS A 44 -0.72 -12.30 12.26
C HIS A 44 -1.28 -11.24 11.31
N ILE A 45 -2.42 -10.64 11.65
CA ILE A 45 -3.07 -9.63 10.82
C ILE A 45 -2.35 -8.28 10.96
N ALA A 46 -1.89 -7.95 12.17
CA ALA A 46 -1.03 -6.80 12.45
C ALA A 46 0.23 -6.82 11.57
N MET A 47 0.86 -7.98 11.37
CA MET A 47 2.01 -8.14 10.48
C MET A 47 1.65 -7.80 9.03
N SER A 48 0.50 -8.26 8.54
CA SER A 48 0.00 -7.91 7.20
C SER A 48 -0.23 -6.40 7.08
N GLY A 49 -0.74 -5.74 8.11
CA GLY A 49 -0.87 -4.29 8.18
C GLY A 49 0.47 -3.55 8.07
N ASN A 50 1.49 -4.02 8.77
CA ASN A 50 2.84 -3.45 8.72
C ASN A 50 3.45 -3.59 7.31
N LEU A 51 3.29 -4.76 6.69
CA LEU A 51 3.75 -5.01 5.32
C LEU A 51 2.99 -4.14 4.31
N PHE A 52 1.68 -4.00 4.47
CA PHE A 52 0.85 -3.11 3.65
C PHE A 52 1.32 -1.65 3.75
N PHE A 53 1.54 -1.15 4.97
CA PHE A 53 2.06 0.20 5.21
C PHE A 53 3.43 0.41 4.55
N ALA A 54 4.38 -0.52 4.75
CA ALA A 54 5.70 -0.47 4.12
C ALA A 54 5.63 -0.54 2.58
N GLY A 55 4.67 -1.31 2.04
CA GLY A 55 4.40 -1.43 0.61
C GLY A 55 3.92 -0.13 -0.01
N ILE A 56 2.99 0.58 0.62
CA ILE A 56 2.52 1.90 0.17
C ILE A 56 3.68 2.88 0.10
N ILE A 57 4.47 2.98 1.18
CA ILE A 57 5.61 3.90 1.23
C ILE A 57 6.59 3.58 0.09
N SER A 58 6.96 2.31 -0.06
CA SER A 58 7.89 1.87 -1.11
C SER A 58 7.37 2.19 -2.52
N PHE A 59 6.09 1.94 -2.77
CA PHE A 59 5.44 2.18 -4.05
C PHE A 59 5.47 3.66 -4.46
N TYR A 60 5.12 4.55 -3.54
CA TYR A 60 5.07 5.99 -3.81
C TYR A 60 6.45 6.63 -3.76
N LEU A 61 7.36 6.17 -2.89
CA LEU A 61 8.73 6.65 -2.85
C LEU A 61 9.44 6.41 -4.19
N ALA A 62 9.23 5.24 -4.81
CA ALA A 62 9.75 4.93 -6.14
C ALA A 62 9.21 5.86 -7.25
N ARG A 63 8.01 6.43 -7.06
CA ARG A 63 7.32 7.29 -8.05
C ARG A 63 7.37 8.78 -7.70
N ARG A 64 8.01 9.15 -6.58
CA ARG A 64 7.94 10.50 -6.02
C ARG A 64 8.35 11.60 -7.01
N LYS A 65 9.38 11.35 -7.83
CA LYS A 65 9.90 12.32 -8.80
C LYS A 65 8.88 12.63 -9.89
N THR A 66 8.21 11.59 -10.39
CA THR A 66 7.13 11.71 -11.38
C THR A 66 5.91 12.40 -10.80
N LEU A 67 5.56 12.06 -9.55
CA LEU A 67 4.40 12.61 -8.86
C LEU A 67 4.65 14.00 -8.25
N ARG A 68 5.90 14.46 -8.20
CA ARG A 68 6.33 15.71 -7.54
C ARG A 68 5.85 15.83 -6.08
N ILE A 69 5.83 14.69 -5.37
CA ILE A 69 5.42 14.62 -3.96
C ILE A 69 6.63 14.54 -3.04
N ARG A 70 6.52 15.15 -1.86
CA ARG A 70 7.54 15.07 -0.81
C ARG A 70 7.46 13.74 -0.06
N THR A 71 8.57 13.34 0.54
CA THR A 71 8.67 12.09 1.30
C THR A 71 7.75 12.09 2.53
N ASP A 72 7.67 13.20 3.27
CA ASP A 72 6.74 13.34 4.41
C ASP A 72 5.27 13.14 4.00
N ALA A 73 4.89 13.65 2.82
CA ALA A 73 3.54 13.52 2.30
C ALA A 73 3.19 12.06 1.98
N ILE A 74 4.16 11.27 1.49
CA ILE A 74 4.00 9.84 1.24
C ILE A 74 3.74 9.09 2.56
N VAL A 75 4.52 9.39 3.59
CA VAL A 75 4.37 8.72 4.90
C VAL A 75 3.04 9.09 5.56
N ARG A 76 2.64 10.38 5.49
CA ARG A 76 1.31 10.84 5.95
C ARG A 76 0.18 10.16 5.19
N LEU A 77 0.31 10.01 3.87
CA LEU A 77 -0.67 9.29 3.05
C LEU A 77 -0.80 7.83 3.48
N ALA A 78 0.33 7.12 3.62
CA ALA A 78 0.32 5.73 4.09
C ALA A 78 -0.31 5.60 5.48
N ALA A 79 -0.03 6.54 6.38
CA ALA A 79 -0.60 6.57 7.73
C ALA A 79 -2.12 6.81 7.69
N ASN A 80 -2.59 7.72 6.84
CA ASN A 80 -4.02 8.00 6.70
C ASN A 80 -4.77 6.79 6.10
N ILE A 81 -4.18 6.12 5.11
CA ILE A 81 -4.75 4.90 4.53
C ILE A 81 -4.83 3.81 5.60
N LEU A 82 -3.75 3.59 6.36
CA LEU A 82 -3.75 2.62 7.45
C LEU A 82 -4.80 2.94 8.53
N ARG A 83 -4.92 4.21 8.94
CA ARG A 83 -5.95 4.63 9.91
C ARG A 83 -7.37 4.43 9.39
N SER A 84 -7.58 4.56 8.08
CA SER A 84 -8.89 4.30 7.48
C SER A 84 -9.33 2.83 7.60
N THR A 85 -8.40 1.90 7.87
CA THR A 85 -8.71 0.49 8.17
C THR A 85 -9.03 0.25 9.64
N GLY A 86 -9.10 1.30 10.47
CA GLY A 86 -9.36 1.23 11.90
C GLY A 86 -8.10 1.23 12.78
N TYR A 87 -6.90 1.31 12.20
CA TYR A 87 -5.67 1.33 13.00
C TYR A 87 -5.61 2.55 13.94
N PRO A 88 -5.39 2.34 15.26
CA PRO A 88 -5.44 3.39 16.28
C PRO A 88 -4.30 4.41 16.12
N VAL A 89 -4.58 5.69 16.38
CA VAL A 89 -3.60 6.79 16.24
C VAL A 89 -2.56 6.74 17.36
N GLU A 90 -2.98 6.36 18.55
CA GLU A 90 -2.19 6.23 19.77
C GLU A 90 -1.11 5.15 19.68
N HIS A 91 -1.24 4.18 18.76
CA HIS A 91 -0.20 3.18 18.48
C HIS A 91 0.96 3.72 17.60
N GLY A 92 0.85 4.96 17.10
CA GLY A 92 1.89 5.57 16.27
C GLY A 92 1.91 5.01 14.85
N LEU A 93 3.09 4.98 14.23
CA LEU A 93 3.28 4.39 12.90
C LEU A 93 3.82 2.97 13.04
N PRO A 94 3.41 2.02 12.16
CA PRO A 94 4.04 0.72 12.12
C PRO A 94 5.55 0.80 11.87
N LEU A 95 6.27 -0.12 12.51
CA LEU A 95 7.68 -0.32 12.25
C LEU A 95 7.91 -0.87 10.84
N VAL A 96 8.91 -0.32 10.15
CA VAL A 96 9.29 -0.74 8.80
C VAL A 96 10.62 -1.50 8.79
N SER A 97 11.01 -2.00 7.61
CA SER A 97 12.34 -2.59 7.46
C SER A 97 13.43 -1.50 7.59
N PRO A 98 14.61 -1.82 8.18
CA PRO A 98 15.71 -0.86 8.29
C PRO A 98 16.17 -0.28 6.95
N GLY A 99 16.07 -1.06 5.87
CA GLY A 99 16.38 -0.59 4.52
C GLY A 99 15.43 0.50 4.04
N LEU A 100 14.12 0.35 4.32
CA LEU A 100 13.12 1.35 3.94
C LEU A 100 13.27 2.64 4.78
N GLU A 101 13.46 2.49 6.09
CA GLU A 101 13.71 3.62 6.99
C GLU A 101 14.90 4.46 6.53
N ARG A 102 16.05 3.82 6.26
CA ARG A 102 17.26 4.51 5.78
C ARG A 102 17.00 5.26 4.48
N ARG A 103 16.32 4.65 3.52
CA ARG A 103 16.00 5.30 2.23
C ARG A 103 15.10 6.51 2.41
N VAL A 104 14.13 6.43 3.31
CA VAL A 104 13.28 7.59 3.63
C VAL A 104 14.10 8.68 4.33
N LYS A 105 14.90 8.34 5.35
CA LYS A 105 15.72 9.30 6.10
C LYS A 105 16.82 9.97 5.28
N GLN A 106 17.34 9.31 4.24
CA GLN A 106 18.24 9.92 3.27
C GLN A 106 17.59 11.08 2.50
N GLU A 107 16.28 11.00 2.29
CA GLU A 107 15.51 12.00 1.55
C GLU A 107 14.86 13.03 2.47
N ASP A 108 14.45 12.61 3.65
CA ASP A 108 13.83 13.45 4.68
C ASP A 108 14.31 13.00 6.08
N PRO A 109 15.38 13.63 6.62
CA PRO A 109 15.98 13.24 7.89
C PRO A 109 15.04 13.37 9.09
N LEU A 110 14.02 14.22 9.00
CA LEU A 110 13.07 14.49 10.10
C LEU A 110 11.82 13.60 10.04
N CYS A 111 11.77 12.66 9.09
CA CYS A 111 10.64 11.76 8.95
C CYS A 111 10.50 10.82 10.17
N PRO A 112 9.30 10.70 10.78
CA PRO A 112 9.08 9.93 12.01
C PRO A 112 9.01 8.41 11.78
N LEU A 113 9.67 7.89 10.74
CA LEU A 113 9.70 6.45 10.47
C LEU A 113 10.75 5.77 11.34
N GLU A 114 10.36 4.65 11.92
CA GLU A 114 11.20 3.81 12.78
C GLU A 114 11.28 2.39 12.21
N SER A 115 12.43 1.73 12.41
CA SER A 115 12.61 0.35 11.99
C SER A 115 12.39 -0.65 13.12
N ALA A 116 11.92 -1.84 12.75
CA ALA A 116 11.85 -2.96 13.68
C ALA A 116 13.26 -3.49 13.98
N PRO A 117 13.68 -3.58 15.26
CA PRO A 117 14.95 -4.21 15.61
C PRO A 117 14.91 -5.69 15.21
N ALA A 118 15.99 -6.20 14.62
CA ALA A 118 16.08 -7.58 14.14
C ALA A 118 15.84 -8.63 15.24
N ARG A 119 16.03 -8.28 16.51
CA ARG A 119 15.90 -9.17 17.68
C ARG A 119 14.43 -9.42 18.10
N GLU A 120 13.53 -8.48 17.84
CA GLU A 120 12.08 -8.68 18.10
C GLU A 120 11.41 -9.63 17.09
N ARG A 121 12.11 -9.95 15.98
CA ARG A 121 11.68 -10.97 15.01
C ARG A 121 11.89 -12.41 15.47
N LEU A 122 12.54 -12.66 16.60
CA LEU A 122 12.72 -14.03 17.13
C LEU A 122 12.05 -14.23 18.49
N ASP A 123 12.06 -13.23 19.37
CA ASP A 123 11.43 -13.36 20.70
C ASP A 123 9.89 -13.40 20.65
N LYS A 124 9.26 -12.82 19.60
CA LYS A 124 7.84 -13.06 19.33
C LYS A 124 7.55 -14.44 18.73
N PHE A 125 8.57 -15.16 18.26
CA PHE A 125 8.44 -16.49 17.64
C PHE A 125 8.75 -17.65 18.61
N LEU A 126 9.49 -17.38 19.70
CA LEU A 126 9.88 -18.39 20.69
C LEU A 126 9.01 -18.43 21.96
N LYS A 127 7.91 -17.66 22.01
CA LYS A 127 6.84 -17.90 22.98
C LYS A 127 5.84 -18.92 22.40
N LEU A 128 6.32 -20.14 22.20
CA LEU A 128 5.52 -21.36 22.04
C LEU A 128 5.83 -22.28 23.21
#